data_AF-A0A5P9F6C0-F1
#
_entry.id   AF-A0A5P9F6C0-F1
#
_cell.length_a   1.000
_cell.length_b   1.000
_cell.length_c   1.000
_cell.angle_alpha   90.00
_cell.angle_beta   90.00
_cell.angle_gamma   90.00
#
_symmetry.space_group_name_H-M   'P 1'
#
loop_
_entity.id
_entity.type
_entity.pdbx_description
1 polymer ?
#
loop_
_entity_poly.entity_id
_entity_poly.type
_entity_poly.pdbx_seq_one_letter_code
_entity_poly.pdbx_strand_id
1 'polypeptide(L)'
;MRQGYLIALLVSLLTLAGTAGAETDSRLRFERIFDLPLVQSLEFASGGEELFVAVEGQLLQWQLDPLRLTHYGPTQILANEMVLGPDQNLYFVGLGRARGSFGQAGSKAVAFARDMVADGAAFEAVDANSNLGISQYSSIAFDSGGNAILASASSYTASPFPRRAELPAKGGLNYPQLRFRCGGVSQLSIFAIDGVDHYLGSTAGQATLEFGRLDLGADRSATGDCFVVEQAEKGQKRKPTFDAVRHAVIDLGDTPFAVDGASKAILVLDPNTNRLSLFRIEPFGDRHFLSRLGALEIDLSKYMPSAAREAVLTDLATDAQGHEIQVSSNAADIVLRFSFDGTGLAHRGQIQMDAPVQRLKMSRDGSAAAIVTGSDLFGGDWRITVIGNPGGLSGRLNLPASFPSVRRLQEQLNAQELPAGSADGILGPQTRAAMAEFLARVGPPSGGAQNPDGAALKLYRSIVTSFPKYLSADLNGVAAAD
;
A
#
# COMPACT_ATOMS: atom_id res chain seq x y z
N MET A 1 -26.03 33.68 65.86
CA MET A 1 -25.33 33.51 64.56
C MET A 1 -23.88 33.18 64.88
N ARG A 2 -23.51 31.90 64.85
CA ARG A 2 -22.27 31.37 65.44
C ARG A 2 -21.21 31.05 64.37
N GLN A 3 -19.97 31.38 64.75
CA GLN A 3 -18.67 31.18 64.10
C GLN A 3 -18.36 29.71 63.75
N GLY A 4 -17.39 29.48 62.85
CA GLY A 4 -16.47 28.35 63.03
C GLY A 4 -15.71 27.82 61.81
N TYR A 5 -14.47 28.26 61.65
CA TYR A 5 -13.22 27.51 61.45
C TYR A 5 -12.98 26.47 60.32
N LEU A 6 -11.73 26.61 59.83
CA LEU A 6 -10.85 25.78 59.02
C LEU A 6 -10.55 24.35 59.56
N ILE A 7 -10.06 23.50 58.63
CA ILE A 7 -9.09 22.39 58.73
C ILE A 7 -9.60 20.94 58.98
N ALA A 8 -9.38 20.13 57.92
CA ALA A 8 -8.93 18.73 57.81
C ALA A 8 -9.49 17.62 58.71
N LEU A 9 -9.94 16.51 58.09
CA LEU A 9 -9.21 15.24 58.13
C LEU A 9 -9.70 14.21 57.09
N LEU A 10 -8.75 13.31 56.78
CA LEU A 10 -8.63 12.33 55.70
C LEU A 10 -9.25 10.95 56.07
N VAL A 11 -9.46 10.12 55.04
CA VAL A 11 -9.61 8.63 55.04
C VAL A 11 -11.02 8.09 55.35
N SER A 12 -11.76 7.49 54.41
CA SER A 12 -11.62 6.07 53.99
C SER A 12 -12.41 5.83 52.69
N LEU A 13 -11.76 5.50 51.57
CA LEU A 13 -11.55 4.15 50.99
C LEU A 13 -12.78 3.48 50.35
N LEU A 14 -12.60 3.22 49.04
CA LEU A 14 -13.12 2.15 48.17
C LEU A 14 -14.27 2.47 47.19
N THR A 15 -13.80 2.56 45.93
CA THR A 15 -14.40 2.05 44.69
C THR A 15 -15.66 2.75 44.14
N LEU A 16 -15.46 3.55 43.09
CA LEU A 16 -15.66 3.05 41.72
C LEU A 16 -14.95 3.98 40.73
N ALA A 17 -13.87 3.43 40.17
CA ALA A 17 -13.30 3.89 38.92
C ALA A 17 -14.39 3.85 37.84
N GLY A 18 -14.58 4.96 37.15
CA GLY A 18 -15.56 5.03 36.08
C GLY A 18 -15.78 6.46 35.65
N THR A 19 -14.85 6.99 34.86
CA THR A 19 -14.99 8.06 33.84
C THR A 19 -13.63 8.66 33.51
N ALA A 20 -12.75 7.85 32.93
CA ALA A 20 -11.52 8.32 32.27
C ALA A 20 -11.23 7.46 31.03
N GLY A 21 -12.27 7.20 30.24
CA GLY A 21 -12.22 6.28 29.10
C GLY A 21 -13.37 6.50 28.12
N ALA A 22 -13.58 7.74 27.70
CA ALA A 22 -14.54 8.08 26.65
C ALA A 22 -14.12 9.33 25.85
N GLU A 23 -12.82 9.52 25.65
CA GLU A 23 -12.26 10.49 24.71
C GLU A 23 -11.28 9.82 23.73
N THR A 24 -11.53 8.54 23.44
CA THR A 24 -10.86 7.79 22.39
C THR A 24 -11.62 7.99 21.08
N ASP A 25 -10.94 8.62 20.14
CA ASP A 25 -10.87 8.18 18.75
C ASP A 25 -11.85 8.80 17.71
N SER A 26 -11.87 10.12 17.63
CA SER A 26 -12.42 10.88 16.48
C SER A 26 -11.37 11.27 15.44
N ARG A 27 -10.13 10.77 15.55
CA ARG A 27 -8.99 11.13 14.68
C ARG A 27 -8.49 10.00 13.78
N LEU A 28 -8.88 8.75 14.02
CA LEU A 28 -8.51 7.63 13.17
C LEU A 28 -9.61 7.38 12.14
N ARG A 29 -9.27 7.63 10.87
CA ARG A 29 -10.18 7.37 9.74
C ARG A 29 -9.97 5.96 9.26
N PHE A 30 -11.03 5.17 9.21
CA PHE A 30 -11.02 3.84 8.61
C PHE A 30 -12.02 3.81 7.47
N GLU A 31 -11.53 3.57 6.27
CA GLU A 31 -12.36 3.27 5.10
C GLU A 31 -12.11 1.83 4.70
N ARG A 32 -13.16 1.12 4.27
CA ARG A 32 -13.00 -0.23 3.76
C ARG A 32 -13.68 -0.37 2.41
N ILE A 33 -12.87 -0.69 1.42
CA ILE A 33 -13.30 -1.04 0.08
C ILE A 33 -13.45 -2.56 0.06
N PHE A 34 -14.63 -3.03 -0.30
CA PHE A 34 -14.97 -4.46 -0.32
C PHE A 34 -14.99 -5.00 -1.73
N ASP A 35 -14.99 -6.32 -1.81
CA ASP A 35 -15.40 -7.11 -2.98
C ASP A 35 -14.59 -6.76 -4.26
N LEU A 36 -13.27 -6.60 -4.10
CA LEU A 36 -12.35 -6.35 -5.21
C LEU A 36 -11.85 -7.67 -5.84
N PRO A 37 -11.53 -7.66 -7.15
CA PRO A 37 -10.75 -8.72 -7.77
C PRO A 37 -9.31 -8.74 -7.22
N LEU A 38 -8.47 -9.62 -7.76
CA LEU A 38 -7.04 -9.70 -7.42
C LEU A 38 -6.38 -8.31 -7.53
N VAL A 39 -6.04 -7.72 -6.37
CA VAL A 39 -5.32 -6.44 -6.28
C VAL A 39 -3.86 -6.66 -6.63
N GLN A 40 -3.48 -6.22 -7.83
CA GLN A 40 -2.15 -6.46 -8.38
C GLN A 40 -1.16 -5.41 -7.90
N SER A 41 -1.59 -4.15 -7.83
CA SER A 41 -0.78 -3.03 -7.33
C SER A 41 -1.69 -1.92 -6.80
N LEU A 42 -1.16 -1.09 -5.90
CA LEU A 42 -1.83 0.12 -5.44
C LEU A 42 -0.83 1.23 -5.16
N GLU A 43 -1.30 2.46 -5.35
CA GLU A 43 -0.50 3.67 -5.20
C GLU A 43 -1.35 4.79 -4.63
N PHE A 44 -0.78 5.56 -3.71
CA PHE A 44 -1.44 6.76 -3.20
C PHE A 44 -1.06 7.96 -4.06
N ALA A 45 -2.01 8.88 -4.26
CA ALA A 45 -1.62 10.23 -4.65
C ALA A 45 -0.86 10.92 -3.51
N SER A 46 -0.15 12.00 -3.87
CA SER A 46 0.45 12.89 -2.87
C SER A 46 -0.62 13.34 -1.86
N GLY A 47 -0.28 13.29 -0.57
CA GLY A 47 -1.20 13.65 0.51
C GLY A 47 -2.11 12.52 1.02
N GLY A 48 -2.07 11.31 0.42
CA GLY A 48 -2.83 10.16 0.93
C GLY A 48 -4.35 10.26 0.75
N GLU A 49 -4.84 11.22 -0.02
CA GLU A 49 -6.27 11.48 -0.21
C GLU A 49 -6.91 10.69 -1.35
N GLU A 50 -6.10 10.21 -2.29
CA GLU A 50 -6.54 9.38 -3.42
C GLU A 50 -5.77 8.06 -3.44
N LEU A 51 -6.45 7.00 -3.85
CA LEU A 51 -5.90 5.65 -3.99
C LEU A 51 -6.18 5.13 -5.40
N PHE A 52 -5.11 4.78 -6.11
CA PHE A 52 -5.16 4.03 -7.35
C PHE A 52 -4.96 2.55 -7.06
N VAL A 53 -5.71 1.70 -7.74
CA VAL A 53 -5.63 0.24 -7.59
C VAL A 53 -5.70 -0.41 -8.96
N ALA A 54 -4.72 -1.23 -9.28
CA ALA A 54 -4.72 -2.08 -10.45
C ALA A 54 -5.32 -3.45 -10.10
N VAL A 55 -6.41 -3.84 -10.77
CA VAL A 55 -7.07 -5.14 -10.59
C VAL A 55 -7.36 -5.76 -11.95
N GLU A 56 -6.88 -6.98 -12.21
CA GLU A 56 -7.21 -7.77 -13.42
C GLU A 56 -7.22 -6.99 -14.76
N GLY A 57 -6.25 -6.10 -14.98
CA GLY A 57 -6.19 -5.29 -16.21
C GLY A 57 -7.16 -4.10 -16.25
N GLN A 58 -7.66 -3.70 -15.09
CA GLN A 58 -8.44 -2.50 -14.82
C GLN A 58 -7.68 -1.59 -13.87
N LEU A 59 -7.90 -0.29 -14.01
CA LEU A 59 -7.50 0.74 -13.07
C LEU A 59 -8.76 1.26 -12.38
N LEU A 60 -8.73 1.23 -11.06
CA LEU A 60 -9.72 1.84 -10.19
C LEU A 60 -9.04 3.00 -9.47
N GLN A 61 -9.72 4.14 -9.36
CA GLN A 61 -9.24 5.29 -8.59
C GLN A 61 -10.32 5.70 -7.61
N TRP A 62 -9.98 5.80 -6.33
CA TRP A 62 -10.84 6.34 -5.27
C TRP A 62 -10.29 7.65 -4.73
N GLN A 63 -11.16 8.64 -4.59
CA GLN A 63 -11.05 9.63 -3.53
C GLN A 63 -11.38 8.94 -2.20
N LEU A 64 -10.65 9.23 -1.13
CA LEU A 64 -10.83 8.57 0.17
C LEU A 64 -11.63 9.40 1.18
N ASP A 65 -11.81 10.70 0.91
CA ASP A 65 -12.61 11.60 1.75
C ASP A 65 -13.53 12.50 0.92
N PRO A 66 -14.84 12.22 0.85
CA PRO A 66 -15.47 10.94 1.21
C PRO A 66 -15.05 9.82 0.25
N LEU A 67 -15.12 8.55 0.69
CA LEU A 67 -14.79 7.40 -0.15
C LEU A 67 -15.63 7.37 -1.43
N ARG A 68 -14.98 7.57 -2.58
CA ARG A 68 -15.62 7.60 -3.90
C ARG A 68 -14.65 7.17 -4.99
N LEU A 69 -14.91 6.04 -5.67
CA LEU A 69 -14.39 5.75 -7.00
C LEU A 69 -14.72 6.91 -7.96
N THR A 70 -13.67 7.60 -8.37
CA THR A 70 -13.71 8.67 -9.35
C THR A 70 -13.50 8.12 -10.75
N HIS A 71 -12.86 6.95 -10.86
CA HIS A 71 -12.57 6.36 -12.14
C HIS A 71 -12.50 4.82 -12.12
N TYR A 72 -12.96 4.21 -13.22
CA TYR A 72 -12.77 2.80 -13.56
C TYR A 72 -12.59 2.64 -15.07
N GLY A 73 -11.55 1.91 -15.47
CA GLY A 73 -11.27 1.71 -16.89
C GLY A 73 -10.16 0.69 -17.17
N PRO A 74 -10.08 0.19 -18.42
CA PRO A 74 -9.11 -0.84 -18.80
C PRO A 74 -7.69 -0.28 -18.91
N THR A 75 -6.71 -1.01 -18.38
CA THR A 75 -5.27 -0.67 -18.52
C THR A 75 -4.59 -1.45 -19.64
N GLN A 76 -5.20 -2.54 -20.11
CA GLN A 76 -4.60 -3.50 -21.05
C GLN A 76 -3.26 -4.10 -20.58
N ILE A 77 -2.99 -4.03 -19.27
CA ILE A 77 -1.77 -4.55 -18.62
C ILE A 77 -2.15 -5.21 -17.28
N LEU A 78 -1.67 -6.42 -17.03
CA LEU A 78 -1.65 -6.97 -15.67
C LEU A 78 -0.44 -6.37 -14.96
N ALA A 79 -0.70 -5.49 -14.01
CA ALA A 79 0.35 -4.70 -13.37
C ALA A 79 1.16 -5.57 -12.39
N ASN A 80 2.48 -5.62 -12.56
CA ASN A 80 3.39 -6.05 -11.51
C ASN A 80 3.59 -4.92 -10.50
N GLU A 81 3.82 -3.72 -11.03
CA GLU A 81 3.98 -2.50 -10.26
C GLU A 81 3.28 -1.35 -10.99
N MET A 82 2.68 -0.47 -10.19
CA MET A 82 2.13 0.81 -10.58
C MET A 82 2.73 1.86 -9.65
N VAL A 83 3.29 2.93 -10.21
CA VAL A 83 3.88 4.03 -9.44
C VAL A 83 3.40 5.36 -10.02
N LEU A 84 3.11 6.32 -9.14
CA LEU A 84 2.77 7.69 -9.51
C LEU A 84 4.07 8.50 -9.66
N GLY A 85 4.29 9.02 -10.86
CA GLY A 85 5.44 9.85 -11.17
C GLY A 85 5.33 11.27 -10.62
N PRO A 86 6.45 12.02 -10.57
CA PRO A 86 6.46 13.43 -10.16
C PRO A 86 5.67 14.33 -11.12
N ASP A 87 5.54 13.91 -12.38
CA ASP A 87 4.68 14.50 -13.40
C ASP A 87 3.18 14.20 -13.20
N GLN A 88 2.82 13.54 -12.11
CA GLN A 88 1.49 13.05 -11.77
C GLN A 88 0.96 11.94 -12.69
N ASN A 89 1.75 11.40 -13.61
CA ASN A 89 1.30 10.30 -14.45
C ASN A 89 1.47 8.95 -13.71
N LEU A 90 0.60 7.99 -14.01
CA LEU A 90 0.71 6.62 -13.50
C LEU A 90 1.51 5.78 -14.48
N TYR A 91 2.59 5.19 -13.99
CA TYR A 91 3.46 4.30 -14.76
C TYR A 91 3.22 2.87 -14.30
N PHE A 92 3.06 1.97 -15.26
CA PHE A 92 2.81 0.55 -15.03
C PHE A 92 3.86 -0.28 -15.74
N VAL A 93 4.30 -1.35 -15.09
CA VAL A 93 5.07 -2.43 -15.70
C VAL A 93 4.40 -3.75 -15.41
N GLY A 94 4.46 -4.69 -16.35
CA GLY A 94 3.79 -5.98 -16.20
C GLY A 94 3.57 -6.71 -17.51
N LEU A 95 2.52 -7.51 -17.58
CA LEU A 95 2.17 -8.29 -18.75
C LEU A 95 1.14 -7.56 -19.62
N GLY A 96 1.47 -7.33 -20.90
CA GLY A 96 0.52 -6.75 -21.84
C GLY A 96 -0.63 -7.71 -22.18
N ARG A 97 -1.60 -7.25 -22.97
CA ARG A 97 -2.64 -8.13 -23.55
C ARG A 97 -2.39 -8.34 -25.04
N ALA A 98 -2.31 -9.59 -25.50
CA ALA A 98 -2.18 -9.93 -26.91
C ALA A 98 -3.27 -10.93 -27.31
N ARG A 99 -3.99 -10.64 -28.42
CA ARG A 99 -5.06 -11.53 -28.95
C ARG A 99 -6.09 -11.99 -27.91
N GLY A 100 -6.44 -11.11 -26.97
CA GLY A 100 -7.43 -11.39 -25.94
C GLY A 100 -6.91 -12.11 -24.69
N SER A 101 -5.65 -12.58 -24.67
CA SER A 101 -5.03 -13.29 -23.54
C SER A 101 -3.75 -12.60 -23.04
N PHE A 102 -3.51 -12.63 -21.72
CA PHE A 102 -2.29 -12.10 -21.11
C PHE A 102 -1.12 -13.10 -21.16
N GLY A 103 -1.39 -14.41 -21.25
CA GLY A 103 -0.35 -15.44 -21.25
C GLY A 103 0.45 -15.55 -22.57
N GLN A 104 -0.02 -14.87 -23.62
CA GLN A 104 0.66 -14.81 -24.93
C GLN A 104 1.30 -13.45 -25.21
N ALA A 105 1.19 -12.51 -24.29
CA ALA A 105 1.70 -11.17 -24.46
C ALA A 105 3.09 -11.04 -23.85
N GLY A 106 3.92 -10.25 -24.53
CA GLY A 106 5.21 -9.83 -24.00
C GLY A 106 5.08 -8.89 -22.80
N SER A 107 6.23 -8.55 -22.26
CA SER A 107 6.31 -7.58 -21.16
C SER A 107 5.93 -6.21 -21.69
N LYS A 108 5.15 -5.48 -20.90
CA LYS A 108 4.64 -4.18 -21.28
C LYS A 108 5.00 -3.15 -20.21
N ALA A 109 5.40 -1.98 -20.65
CA ALA A 109 5.47 -0.77 -19.82
C ALA A 109 4.54 0.27 -20.43
N VAL A 110 3.68 0.90 -19.62
CA VAL A 110 2.73 1.92 -20.06
C VAL A 110 2.63 3.07 -19.08
N ALA A 111 2.40 4.27 -19.61
CA ALA A 111 2.07 5.45 -18.82
C ALA A 111 0.65 5.93 -19.13
N PHE A 112 -0.10 6.30 -18.09
CA PHE A 112 -1.42 6.92 -18.17
C PHE A 112 -1.37 8.28 -17.48
N ALA A 113 -1.96 9.29 -18.10
CA ALA A 113 -2.16 10.56 -17.41
C ALA A 113 -3.19 10.39 -16.30
N ARG A 114 -2.95 11.05 -15.17
CA ARG A 114 -3.85 11.03 -13.99
C ARG A 114 -5.30 11.31 -14.35
N ASP A 115 -5.50 12.33 -15.20
CA ASP A 115 -6.80 12.96 -15.43
C ASP A 115 -7.53 12.45 -16.68
N MET A 116 -6.86 11.69 -17.57
CA MET A 116 -7.38 11.29 -18.90
C MET A 116 -7.85 9.84 -18.96
N VAL A 117 -8.38 9.33 -17.84
CA VAL A 117 -8.87 7.96 -17.79
C VAL A 117 -10.24 7.78 -18.48
N ALA A 118 -10.75 8.81 -19.16
CA ALA A 118 -11.98 8.76 -19.96
C ALA A 118 -11.81 8.11 -21.36
N ASP A 119 -10.60 8.02 -21.91
CA ASP A 119 -10.41 7.62 -23.32
C ASP A 119 -9.17 6.73 -23.56
N GLY A 120 -8.90 5.74 -22.68
CA GLY A 120 -8.16 4.51 -23.01
C GLY A 120 -6.77 4.61 -23.69
N ALA A 121 -6.15 5.79 -23.75
CA ALA A 121 -4.89 5.99 -24.46
C ALA A 121 -3.73 5.97 -23.46
N ALA A 122 -3.10 4.80 -23.31
CA ALA A 122 -1.73 4.75 -22.82
C ALA A 122 -0.88 5.68 -23.72
N PHE A 123 -0.16 6.62 -23.12
CA PHE A 123 0.60 7.62 -23.89
C PHE A 123 1.76 6.95 -24.63
N GLU A 124 2.32 5.89 -24.04
CA GLU A 124 3.54 5.23 -24.50
C GLU A 124 3.49 3.76 -24.06
N ALA A 125 3.46 2.82 -25.02
CA ALA A 125 3.52 1.39 -24.75
C ALA A 125 4.83 0.82 -25.28
N VAL A 126 5.60 0.17 -24.40
CA VAL A 126 6.81 -0.55 -24.79
C VAL A 126 6.49 -2.03 -24.69
N ASP A 127 6.48 -2.71 -25.84
CA ASP A 127 6.34 -4.15 -25.88
C ASP A 127 7.74 -4.77 -25.99
N ALA A 128 8.14 -5.55 -24.99
CA ALA A 128 9.29 -6.43 -25.10
C ALA A 128 8.78 -7.85 -25.37
N ASN A 129 9.26 -8.49 -26.44
CA ASN A 129 8.90 -9.86 -26.79
C ASN A 129 9.41 -10.85 -25.73
N SER A 130 8.64 -11.07 -24.67
CA SER A 130 8.79 -12.24 -23.81
C SER A 130 7.74 -13.28 -24.18
N ASN A 131 8.15 -14.32 -24.90
CA ASN A 131 7.30 -15.51 -25.13
C ASN A 131 7.14 -16.38 -23.86
N LEU A 132 7.53 -15.86 -22.69
CA LEU A 132 7.65 -16.62 -21.45
C LEU A 132 6.42 -16.49 -20.54
N GLY A 133 5.42 -15.66 -20.90
CA GLY A 133 4.24 -15.43 -20.06
C GLY A 133 4.54 -14.76 -18.71
N ILE A 134 5.77 -14.23 -18.55
CA ILE A 134 6.23 -13.46 -17.40
C ILE A 134 6.77 -12.11 -17.87
N SER A 135 6.53 -11.07 -17.07
CA SER A 135 7.07 -9.74 -17.34
C SER A 135 8.57 -9.72 -17.08
N GLN A 136 9.32 -9.18 -18.03
CA GLN A 136 10.74 -8.86 -17.93
C GLN A 136 10.97 -7.66 -17.02
N TYR A 137 9.98 -6.77 -16.89
CA TYR A 137 10.03 -5.58 -16.05
C TYR A 137 9.49 -5.90 -14.65
N SER A 138 10.28 -5.56 -13.65
CA SER A 138 9.99 -5.85 -12.24
C SER A 138 9.65 -4.60 -11.44
N SER A 139 10.26 -3.46 -11.77
CA SER A 139 10.06 -2.23 -11.00
C SER A 139 10.28 -0.94 -11.80
N ILE A 140 9.71 0.17 -11.33
CA ILE A 140 9.83 1.53 -11.85
C ILE A 140 10.31 2.46 -10.73
N ALA A 141 11.29 3.30 -11.01
CA ALA A 141 11.71 4.40 -10.13
C ALA A 141 11.92 5.69 -10.93
N PHE A 142 12.06 6.83 -10.26
CA PHE A 142 12.24 8.13 -10.92
C PHE A 142 13.55 8.77 -10.47
N ASP A 143 14.30 9.32 -11.43
CA ASP A 143 15.46 10.16 -11.14
C ASP A 143 15.04 11.56 -10.66
N SER A 144 16.01 12.36 -10.21
CA SER A 144 15.76 13.74 -9.76
C SER A 144 15.23 14.66 -10.85
N GLY A 145 15.41 14.30 -12.12
CA GLY A 145 14.85 14.98 -13.28
C GLY A 145 13.40 14.59 -13.60
N GLY A 146 12.86 13.60 -12.91
CA GLY A 146 11.52 13.06 -13.12
C GLY A 146 11.43 12.06 -14.28
N ASN A 147 12.56 11.56 -14.79
CA ASN A 147 12.54 10.50 -15.80
C ASN A 147 12.24 9.16 -15.12
N ALA A 148 11.25 8.44 -15.64
CA ALA A 148 10.98 7.06 -15.23
C ALA A 148 12.11 6.13 -15.70
N ILE A 149 12.58 5.27 -14.81
CA ILE A 149 13.61 4.27 -15.04
C ILE A 149 13.01 2.88 -14.78
N LEU A 150 13.09 2.01 -15.77
CA LEU A 150 12.52 0.67 -15.78
C LEU A 150 13.59 -0.36 -15.40
N ALA A 151 13.38 -1.09 -14.31
CA ALA A 151 14.22 -2.23 -13.94
C ALA A 151 13.72 -3.52 -14.59
N SER A 152 14.65 -4.34 -15.07
CA SER A 152 14.39 -5.65 -15.62
C SER A 152 15.15 -6.74 -14.86
N ALA A 153 14.40 -7.58 -14.15
CA ALA A 153 14.94 -8.72 -13.40
C ALA A 153 15.61 -9.76 -14.32
N SER A 154 15.07 -9.96 -15.52
CA SER A 154 15.53 -11.01 -16.45
C SER A 154 16.77 -10.62 -17.27
N SER A 155 16.91 -9.34 -17.60
CA SER A 155 18.06 -8.82 -18.36
C SER A 155 19.14 -8.23 -17.46
N TYR A 156 18.89 -8.10 -16.16
CA TYR A 156 19.79 -7.47 -15.19
C TYR A 156 20.12 -6.02 -15.58
N THR A 157 19.12 -5.26 -16.06
CA THR A 157 19.33 -3.88 -16.48
C THR A 157 18.31 -2.92 -15.92
N ALA A 158 18.68 -1.64 -15.86
CA ALA A 158 17.74 -0.54 -15.77
C ALA A 158 17.92 0.41 -16.95
N SER A 159 16.82 0.90 -17.52
CA SER A 159 16.86 1.83 -18.66
C SER A 159 15.78 2.89 -18.53
N PRO A 160 15.98 4.09 -19.10
CA PRO A 160 14.91 5.08 -19.19
C PRO A 160 13.63 4.50 -19.80
N PHE A 161 12.50 5.01 -19.34
CA PHE A 161 11.22 4.80 -19.97
C PHE A 161 11.26 5.42 -21.39
N PRO A 162 11.04 4.62 -22.44
CA PRO A 162 11.08 5.08 -23.83
C PRO A 162 10.11 6.22 -24.14
N ARG A 163 10.62 7.36 -24.61
CA ARG A 163 9.76 8.43 -25.14
C ARG A 163 9.34 8.12 -26.57
N ARG A 164 8.07 8.34 -26.93
CA ARG A 164 7.51 8.01 -28.26
C ARG A 164 8.23 8.70 -29.42
N ALA A 165 8.75 9.92 -29.20
CA ALA A 165 9.55 10.66 -30.16
C ALA A 165 10.91 9.99 -30.46
N GLU A 166 11.37 9.11 -29.57
CA GLU A 166 12.65 8.41 -29.68
C GLU A 166 12.47 7.01 -30.30
N LEU A 167 11.26 6.45 -30.33
CA LEU A 167 10.93 5.17 -30.98
C LEU A 167 11.05 5.30 -32.52
N PRO A 168 12.07 4.72 -33.18
CA PRO A 168 12.24 4.86 -34.61
C PRO A 168 11.19 4.04 -35.36
N ALA A 169 10.75 4.55 -36.51
CA ALA A 169 9.82 3.85 -37.39
C ALA A 169 10.40 2.50 -37.92
N LYS A 170 11.74 2.38 -37.99
CA LYS A 170 12.50 1.15 -38.25
C LYS A 170 13.93 1.27 -37.66
N GLY A 171 14.33 0.34 -36.80
CA GLY A 171 15.68 0.25 -36.21
C GLY A 171 15.65 -0.09 -34.72
N GLY A 172 16.63 -0.84 -34.22
CA GLY A 172 16.77 -1.09 -32.78
C GLY A 172 17.36 0.14 -32.08
N LEU A 173 16.70 0.62 -31.04
CA LEU A 173 17.25 1.66 -30.17
C LEU A 173 18.27 1.05 -29.22
N ASN A 174 19.47 1.62 -29.17
CA ASN A 174 20.38 1.44 -28.05
C ASN A 174 20.04 2.49 -26.99
N TYR A 175 19.07 2.19 -26.13
CA TYR A 175 18.88 2.99 -24.93
C TYR A 175 20.11 2.85 -24.02
N PRO A 176 20.50 3.93 -23.32
CA PRO A 176 21.45 3.78 -22.24
C PRO A 176 20.90 2.82 -21.18
N GLN A 177 21.76 1.96 -20.66
CA GLN A 177 21.39 0.94 -19.69
C GLN A 177 22.40 0.91 -18.54
N LEU A 178 21.89 0.96 -17.33
CA LEU A 178 22.59 0.49 -16.14
C LEU A 178 22.54 -1.04 -16.14
N ARG A 179 23.67 -1.71 -15.86
CA ARG A 179 23.73 -3.18 -15.75
C ARG A 179 23.99 -3.59 -14.30
N PHE A 180 23.03 -4.25 -13.68
CA PHE A 180 23.16 -4.78 -12.34
C PHE A 180 24.19 -5.91 -12.28
N ARG A 181 24.97 -5.95 -11.20
CA ARG A 181 26.06 -6.91 -10.99
C ARG A 181 25.75 -7.94 -9.93
N CYS A 182 24.84 -7.62 -9.02
CA CYS A 182 24.51 -8.46 -7.87
C CYS A 182 23.33 -9.40 -8.14
N GLY A 183 22.61 -9.24 -9.26
CA GLY A 183 21.54 -10.15 -9.69
C GLY A 183 20.32 -9.46 -10.27
N GLY A 184 19.22 -10.21 -10.43
CA GLY A 184 17.94 -9.71 -10.94
C GLY A 184 17.28 -8.78 -9.96
N VAL A 185 17.06 -7.53 -10.31
CA VAL A 185 16.42 -6.57 -9.39
C VAL A 185 14.91 -6.81 -9.36
N SER A 186 14.36 -6.98 -8.16
CA SER A 186 12.93 -7.20 -7.86
C SER A 186 12.21 -5.93 -7.38
N GLN A 187 12.96 -4.97 -6.85
CA GLN A 187 12.50 -3.66 -6.40
C GLN A 187 13.63 -2.65 -6.63
N LEU A 188 13.32 -1.52 -7.25
CA LEU A 188 14.27 -0.44 -7.52
C LEU A 188 13.81 0.83 -6.78
N SER A 189 14.74 1.50 -6.10
CA SER A 189 14.57 2.89 -5.65
C SER A 189 15.65 3.76 -6.28
N ILE A 190 15.29 5.00 -6.62
CA ILE A 190 16.22 6.04 -7.03
C ILE A 190 15.98 7.26 -6.16
N PHE A 191 17.06 7.87 -5.68
CA PHE A 191 17.00 9.03 -4.79
C PHE A 191 18.29 9.83 -4.85
N ALA A 192 18.19 11.13 -4.61
CA ALA A 192 19.34 12.02 -4.58
C ALA A 192 20.01 12.07 -3.20
N ILE A 193 21.34 12.11 -3.20
CA ILE A 193 22.19 12.47 -2.06
C ILE A 193 23.08 13.61 -2.56
N ASP A 194 23.04 14.76 -1.89
CA ASP A 194 23.81 15.95 -2.26
C ASP A 194 23.65 16.35 -3.74
N GLY A 195 22.44 16.22 -4.27
CA GLY A 195 22.10 16.55 -5.66
C GLY A 195 22.55 15.51 -6.70
N VAL A 196 23.08 14.36 -6.27
CA VAL A 196 23.48 13.25 -7.15
C VAL A 196 22.53 12.08 -6.98
N ASP A 197 21.95 11.61 -8.09
CA ASP A 197 21.09 10.43 -8.08
C ASP A 197 21.87 9.15 -7.82
N HIS A 198 21.35 8.36 -6.88
CA HIS A 198 21.80 7.03 -6.54
C HIS A 198 20.65 6.05 -6.74
N TYR A 199 20.99 4.78 -6.99
CA TYR A 199 20.02 3.69 -7.06
C TYR A 199 20.25 2.68 -5.94
N LEU A 200 19.17 2.00 -5.56
CA LEU A 200 19.18 0.84 -4.71
C LEU A 200 18.32 -0.26 -5.33
N GLY A 201 18.90 -1.42 -5.61
CA GLY A 201 18.20 -2.58 -6.14
C GLY A 201 18.16 -3.72 -5.12
N SER A 202 16.97 -4.22 -4.78
CA SER A 202 16.82 -5.50 -4.07
C SER A 202 16.93 -6.65 -5.05
N THR A 203 17.86 -7.58 -4.86
CA THR A 203 18.03 -8.70 -5.79
C THR A 203 17.10 -9.86 -5.48
N ALA A 204 16.60 -10.51 -6.54
CA ALA A 204 15.71 -11.66 -6.48
C ALA A 204 16.46 -12.91 -6.04
N GLY A 205 15.86 -13.70 -5.16
CA GLY A 205 16.42 -14.97 -4.68
C GLY A 205 17.66 -14.86 -3.78
N GLN A 206 18.04 -13.64 -3.37
CA GLN A 206 19.15 -13.39 -2.46
C GLN A 206 18.80 -12.27 -1.49
N ALA A 207 19.27 -12.37 -0.24
CA ALA A 207 19.20 -11.27 0.73
C ALA A 207 20.31 -10.24 0.44
N THR A 208 20.31 -9.67 -0.77
CA THR A 208 21.36 -8.76 -1.25
C THR A 208 20.75 -7.49 -1.84
N LEU A 209 21.38 -6.37 -1.52
CA LEU A 209 21.12 -5.06 -2.10
C LEU A 209 22.28 -4.69 -3.03
N GLU A 210 21.98 -4.02 -4.14
CA GLU A 210 22.97 -3.35 -4.95
C GLU A 210 22.78 -1.84 -4.80
N PHE A 211 23.80 -1.12 -4.35
CA PHE A 211 23.76 0.34 -4.18
C PHE A 211 24.85 1.01 -4.99
N GLY A 212 24.51 2.06 -5.72
CA GLY A 212 25.48 2.80 -6.52
C GLY A 212 24.96 4.14 -7.00
N ARG A 213 25.84 4.91 -7.64
CA ARG A 213 25.45 6.14 -8.35
C ARG A 213 24.67 5.76 -9.60
N LEU A 214 23.59 6.48 -9.89
CA LEU A 214 22.86 6.33 -11.14
C LEU A 214 23.67 6.96 -12.27
N ASP A 215 24.20 6.14 -13.16
CA ASP A 215 24.88 6.57 -14.38
C ASP A 215 24.30 5.80 -15.57
N LEU A 216 23.54 6.51 -16.39
CA LEU A 216 22.98 6.04 -17.66
C LEU A 216 23.82 6.55 -18.84
N GLY A 217 25.10 6.87 -18.62
CA GLY A 217 26.04 7.34 -19.63
C GLY A 217 26.57 6.25 -20.55
N ALA A 218 27.58 6.62 -21.36
CA ALA A 218 28.20 5.72 -22.33
C ALA A 218 29.03 4.59 -21.69
N ASP A 219 29.41 4.74 -20.41
CA ASP A 219 30.23 3.76 -19.69
C ASP A 219 29.33 2.71 -19.01
N ARG A 220 29.26 1.53 -19.62
CA ARG A 220 28.16 0.55 -19.44
C ARG A 220 28.29 -0.37 -18.23
N SER A 221 29.17 -0.07 -17.28
CA SER A 221 29.37 -0.88 -16.07
C SER A 221 28.89 -0.14 -14.84
N ALA A 222 27.90 -0.71 -14.14
CA ALA A 222 27.53 -0.22 -12.82
C ALA A 222 28.74 -0.25 -11.88
N THR A 223 28.96 0.87 -11.19
CA THR A 223 29.93 1.01 -10.09
C THR A 223 29.35 0.59 -8.75
N GLY A 224 28.14 0.00 -8.75
CA GLY A 224 27.43 -0.38 -7.54
C GLY A 224 28.12 -1.49 -6.74
N ASP A 225 27.96 -1.41 -5.43
CA ASP A 225 28.49 -2.33 -4.46
C ASP A 225 27.41 -3.33 -4.02
N CYS A 226 27.74 -4.62 -3.98
CA CYS A 226 26.85 -5.66 -3.48
C CYS A 226 26.89 -5.71 -1.96
N PHE A 227 25.77 -5.42 -1.32
CA PHE A 227 25.59 -5.46 0.11
C PHE A 227 24.69 -6.64 0.48
N VAL A 228 25.30 -7.76 0.91
CA VAL A 228 24.55 -8.88 1.50
C VAL A 228 23.99 -8.39 2.83
N VAL A 229 22.67 -8.44 3.05
CA VAL A 229 21.97 -7.88 4.22
C VAL A 229 22.28 -8.67 5.49
N GLU A 230 22.29 -9.99 5.38
CA GLU A 230 22.74 -10.88 6.43
C GLU A 230 23.31 -12.15 5.79
N GLN A 231 24.44 -12.63 6.28
CA GLN A 231 24.94 -13.93 5.85
C GLN A 231 24.21 -15.01 6.64
N ALA A 232 23.61 -15.97 5.94
CA ALA A 232 22.94 -17.11 6.56
C ALA A 232 23.89 -17.80 7.56
N GLU A 233 23.61 -17.68 8.85
CA GLU A 233 24.44 -18.30 9.88
C GLU A 233 24.37 -19.82 9.80
N LYS A 234 25.48 -20.48 10.12
CA LYS A 234 25.58 -21.94 10.18
C LYS A 234 24.62 -22.47 11.26
N GLY A 235 23.50 -23.06 10.85
CA GLY A 235 22.45 -23.54 11.75
C GLY A 235 21.10 -22.82 11.61
N GLN A 236 20.95 -21.92 10.63
CA GLN A 236 19.63 -21.37 10.28
C GLN A 236 18.60 -22.50 10.07
N LYS A 237 17.51 -22.45 10.84
CA LYS A 237 16.43 -23.44 10.78
C LYS A 237 15.55 -23.25 9.54
N ARG A 238 15.49 -22.03 9.00
CA ARG A 238 14.66 -21.70 7.83
C ARG A 238 15.46 -21.96 6.56
N LYS A 239 14.82 -22.60 5.59
CA LYS A 239 15.37 -22.72 4.25
C LYS A 239 15.37 -21.32 3.61
N PRO A 240 16.45 -20.91 2.94
CA PRO A 240 16.45 -19.67 2.16
C PRO A 240 15.22 -19.64 1.24
N THR A 241 14.48 -18.54 1.31
CA THR A 241 13.35 -18.27 0.45
C THR A 241 13.87 -17.74 -0.89
N PHE A 242 13.08 -17.91 -1.96
CA PHE A 242 13.35 -17.23 -3.23
C PHE A 242 12.92 -15.75 -3.20
N ASP A 243 12.37 -15.31 -2.07
CA ASP A 243 11.90 -13.94 -1.87
C ASP A 243 13.09 -12.99 -1.73
N ALA A 244 12.99 -11.85 -2.40
CA ALA A 244 13.95 -10.76 -2.25
C ALA A 244 13.73 -10.03 -0.92
N VAL A 245 14.78 -9.39 -0.42
CA VAL A 245 14.63 -8.37 0.63
C VAL A 245 13.74 -7.23 0.14
N ARG A 246 12.84 -6.75 0.99
CA ARG A 246 12.10 -5.50 0.72
C ARG A 246 12.86 -4.34 1.33
N HIS A 247 12.85 -3.20 0.66
CA HIS A 247 13.50 -2.00 1.17
C HIS A 247 12.59 -0.77 1.11
N ALA A 248 12.94 0.21 1.94
CA ALA A 248 12.45 1.58 1.85
C ALA A 248 13.61 2.55 2.13
N VAL A 249 13.59 3.70 1.44
CA VAL A 249 14.56 4.77 1.64
C VAL A 249 14.01 5.73 2.70
N ILE A 250 14.78 5.97 3.74
CA ILE A 250 14.44 6.81 4.88
C ILE A 250 15.25 8.10 4.83
N ASP A 251 14.56 9.23 4.85
CA ASP A 251 15.12 10.57 5.04
C ASP A 251 15.41 10.78 6.53
N LEU A 252 16.69 10.89 6.89
CA LEU A 252 17.10 10.98 8.29
C LEU A 252 16.91 12.38 8.89
N GLY A 253 16.78 13.42 8.07
CA GLY A 253 16.69 14.81 8.54
C GLY A 253 17.79 15.15 9.55
N ASP A 254 17.41 15.82 10.64
CA ASP A 254 18.32 16.21 11.73
C ASP A 254 18.32 15.20 12.90
N THR A 255 17.99 13.93 12.63
CA THR A 255 17.93 12.91 13.69
C THR A 255 19.33 12.60 14.26
N PRO A 256 19.43 12.19 15.55
CA PRO A 256 20.72 11.79 16.13
C PRO A 256 21.42 10.60 15.44
N PHE A 257 20.66 9.80 14.68
CA PHE A 257 21.21 8.72 13.87
C PHE A 257 21.96 9.23 12.64
N ALA A 258 21.59 10.41 12.13
CA ALA A 258 22.34 11.09 11.09
C ALA A 258 23.74 11.46 11.61
N VAL A 259 24.73 11.32 10.74
CA VAL A 259 26.09 11.81 10.96
C VAL A 259 26.45 12.72 9.79
N ASP A 260 27.53 13.50 9.91
CA ASP A 260 27.92 14.45 8.87
C ASP A 260 27.96 13.80 7.47
N GLY A 261 27.07 14.26 6.59
CA GLY A 261 26.89 13.77 5.22
C GLY A 261 26.06 12.48 5.05
N ALA A 262 25.63 11.83 6.13
CA ALA A 262 24.71 10.70 6.09
C ALA A 262 23.25 11.16 6.29
N SER A 263 22.63 11.67 5.22
CA SER A 263 21.25 12.19 5.25
C SER A 263 20.16 11.14 4.97
N LYS A 264 20.55 9.92 4.60
CA LYS A 264 19.65 8.85 4.16
C LYS A 264 20.03 7.52 4.83
N ALA A 265 19.02 6.69 5.07
CA ALA A 265 19.17 5.31 5.49
C ALA A 265 18.26 4.39 4.67
N ILE A 266 18.58 3.10 4.67
CA ILE A 266 17.79 2.06 4.03
C ILE A 266 17.20 1.16 5.10
N LEU A 267 15.88 1.16 5.20
CA LEU A 267 15.11 0.21 5.97
C LEU A 267 14.96 -1.07 5.15
N VAL A 268 15.28 -2.22 5.73
CA VAL A 268 15.33 -3.50 5.02
C VAL A 268 14.60 -4.56 5.82
N LEU A 269 13.67 -5.26 5.16
CA LEU A 269 13.03 -6.46 5.65
C LEU A 269 13.68 -7.69 5.00
N ASP A 270 14.30 -8.55 5.81
CA ASP A 270 14.83 -9.84 5.36
C ASP A 270 13.84 -10.98 5.64
N PRO A 271 13.22 -11.57 4.60
CA PRO A 271 12.27 -12.67 4.76
C PRO A 271 12.91 -13.96 5.30
N ASN A 272 14.22 -14.14 5.12
CA ASN A 272 14.91 -15.36 5.55
C ASN A 272 15.09 -15.41 7.08
N THR A 273 15.30 -14.24 7.69
CA THR A 273 15.54 -14.11 9.13
C THR A 273 14.40 -13.44 9.89
N ASN A 274 13.40 -12.90 9.18
CA ASN A 274 12.37 -12.01 9.73
C ASN A 274 13.01 -10.87 10.55
N ARG A 275 14.11 -10.30 10.07
CA ARG A 275 14.73 -9.12 10.65
C ARG A 275 14.33 -7.87 9.88
N LEU A 276 14.09 -6.81 10.65
CA LEU A 276 13.99 -5.46 10.16
C LEU A 276 15.28 -4.72 10.56
N SER A 277 16.02 -4.25 9.57
CA SER A 277 17.29 -3.56 9.77
C SER A 277 17.26 -2.15 9.16
N LEU A 278 17.94 -1.18 9.77
CA LEU A 278 18.14 0.16 9.24
C LEU A 278 19.65 0.42 9.06
N PHE A 279 20.09 0.56 7.81
CA PHE A 279 21.48 0.81 7.45
C PHE A 279 21.66 2.25 6.97
N ARG A 280 22.67 2.96 7.46
CA ARG A 280 22.97 4.31 6.97
C ARG A 280 23.68 4.26 5.64
N ILE A 281 23.47 5.29 4.83
CA ILE A 281 24.34 5.58 3.70
C ILE A 281 25.37 6.59 4.19
N GLU A 282 26.63 6.16 4.25
CA GLU A 282 27.73 6.99 4.75
C GLU A 282 28.57 7.54 3.59
N PRO A 283 29.07 8.79 3.70
CA PRO A 283 30.03 9.33 2.77
C PRO A 283 31.44 8.81 3.06
N PHE A 284 32.22 8.54 2.01
CA PHE A 284 33.66 8.31 2.08
C PHE A 284 34.34 8.95 0.88
N GLY A 285 35.01 10.08 1.10
CA GLY A 285 35.57 10.88 0.02
C GLY A 285 34.46 11.45 -0.86
N ASP A 286 34.47 11.12 -2.14
CA ASP A 286 33.50 11.52 -3.16
C ASP A 286 32.40 10.47 -3.42
N ARG A 287 32.37 9.40 -2.62
CA ARG A 287 31.45 8.27 -2.78
C ARG A 287 30.54 8.10 -1.56
N HIS A 288 29.40 7.46 -1.81
CA HIS A 288 28.49 6.98 -0.77
C HIS A 288 28.49 5.45 -0.75
N PHE A 289 28.28 4.85 0.42
CA PHE A 289 28.18 3.39 0.57
C PHE A 289 27.21 3.02 1.69
N LEU A 290 26.63 1.82 1.61
CA LEU A 290 25.81 1.27 2.69
C LEU A 290 26.71 0.80 3.84
N SER A 291 26.45 1.31 5.04
CA SER A 291 27.24 1.04 6.24
C SER A 291 26.49 0.13 7.20
N ARG A 292 27.22 -0.85 7.76
CA ARG A 292 26.78 -1.65 8.91
C ARG A 292 27.08 -0.99 10.25
N LEU A 293 27.94 0.02 10.25
CA LEU A 293 28.36 0.67 11.48
C LEU A 293 27.15 1.42 12.06
N GLY A 294 26.78 1.06 13.28
CA GLY A 294 25.61 1.64 13.95
C GLY A 294 24.27 1.18 13.37
N ALA A 295 24.20 0.11 12.57
CA ALA A 295 22.93 -0.40 12.07
C ALA A 295 21.97 -0.74 13.23
N LEU A 296 20.69 -0.42 13.03
CA LEU A 296 19.63 -0.77 13.99
C LEU A 296 18.92 -2.03 13.51
N GLU A 297 18.62 -2.96 14.41
CA GLU A 297 18.02 -4.24 14.03
C GLU A 297 16.96 -4.69 15.03
N ILE A 298 15.87 -5.26 14.51
CA ILE A 298 14.81 -5.89 15.28
C ILE A 298 14.51 -7.28 14.72
N ASP A 299 14.49 -8.27 15.59
CA ASP A 299 13.93 -9.60 15.31
C ASP A 299 12.40 -9.56 15.46
N LEU A 300 11.71 -9.63 14.32
CA LEU A 300 10.25 -9.51 14.25
C LEU A 300 9.53 -10.71 14.85
N SER A 301 10.20 -11.87 14.93
CA SER A 301 9.63 -13.12 15.46
C SER A 301 9.21 -13.00 16.93
N LYS A 302 9.80 -12.03 17.66
CA LYS A 302 9.48 -11.72 19.06
C LYS A 302 8.09 -11.09 19.23
N TYR A 303 7.57 -10.45 18.19
CA TYR A 303 6.27 -9.75 18.19
C TYR A 303 5.18 -10.58 17.51
N MET A 304 5.54 -11.69 16.87
CA MET A 304 4.58 -12.58 16.22
C MET A 304 3.83 -13.45 17.25
N PRO A 305 2.50 -13.65 17.06
CA PRO A 305 1.74 -14.65 17.81
C PRO A 305 2.38 -16.03 17.68
N SER A 306 2.29 -16.86 18.72
CA SER A 306 2.92 -18.20 18.75
C SER A 306 2.59 -19.06 17.53
N ALA A 307 1.34 -19.00 17.04
CA ALA A 307 0.88 -19.73 15.86
C ALA A 307 1.47 -19.23 14.52
N ALA A 308 1.93 -17.98 14.48
CA ALA A 308 2.45 -17.32 13.28
C ALA A 308 3.96 -17.00 13.38
N ARG A 309 4.67 -17.47 14.42
CA ARG A 309 6.12 -17.24 14.59
C ARG A 309 6.97 -17.76 13.44
N GLU A 310 6.47 -18.75 12.71
CA GLU A 310 7.15 -19.34 11.56
C GLU A 310 6.76 -18.70 10.22
N ALA A 311 5.79 -17.77 10.20
CA ALA A 311 5.42 -17.06 9.00
C ALA A 311 6.62 -16.27 8.44
N VAL A 312 6.79 -16.31 7.13
CA VAL A 312 7.77 -15.51 6.39
C VAL A 312 7.15 -14.13 6.18
N LEU A 313 7.81 -13.07 6.64
CA LEU A 313 7.35 -11.70 6.44
C LEU A 313 7.96 -11.13 5.15
N THR A 314 7.13 -10.67 4.22
CA THR A 314 7.53 -10.37 2.83
C THR A 314 7.09 -9.00 2.34
N ASP A 315 6.38 -8.25 3.18
CA ASP A 315 5.83 -6.96 2.81
C ASP A 315 6.15 -5.87 3.83
N LEU A 316 6.47 -4.69 3.31
CA LEU A 316 7.00 -3.54 4.05
C LEU A 316 6.40 -2.26 3.48
N ALA A 317 5.80 -1.45 4.34
CA ALA A 317 5.33 -0.11 3.99
C ALA A 317 5.73 0.90 5.06
N THR A 318 6.16 2.08 4.65
CA THR A 318 6.58 3.16 5.55
C THR A 318 6.44 4.51 4.87
N ASP A 319 6.31 5.57 5.66
CA ASP A 319 6.50 6.94 5.20
C ASP A 319 7.99 7.23 4.96
N ALA A 320 8.28 8.37 4.32
CA ALA A 320 9.63 8.76 3.92
C ALA A 320 10.59 8.97 5.09
N GLN A 321 10.11 9.20 6.31
CA GLN A 321 10.94 9.42 7.51
C GLN A 321 10.96 8.21 8.45
N GLY A 322 10.16 7.17 8.18
CA GLY A 322 10.09 5.98 9.02
C GLY A 322 9.26 6.17 10.30
N HIS A 323 8.42 7.21 10.37
CA HIS A 323 7.62 7.47 11.58
C HIS A 323 6.56 6.39 11.85
N GLU A 324 6.05 5.77 10.80
CA GLU A 324 5.20 4.59 10.85
C GLU A 324 5.74 3.55 9.87
N ILE A 325 6.03 2.35 10.38
CA ILE A 325 6.53 1.22 9.62
C ILE A 325 5.57 0.06 9.84
N GLN A 326 5.09 -0.53 8.75
CA GLN A 326 4.18 -1.66 8.75
C GLN A 326 4.83 -2.85 8.04
N VAL A 327 4.80 -4.01 8.70
CA VAL A 327 5.37 -5.25 8.18
C VAL A 327 4.33 -6.38 8.27
N SER A 328 4.20 -7.15 7.19
CA SER A 328 3.32 -8.32 7.15
C SER A 328 3.70 -9.31 6.04
N SER A 329 2.81 -10.25 5.72
CA SER A 329 2.91 -11.13 4.56
C SER A 329 1.58 -11.81 4.21
N ASN A 330 1.55 -12.42 3.02
CA ASN A 330 0.45 -13.23 2.52
C ASN A 330 0.18 -14.51 3.34
N ALA A 331 1.04 -14.85 4.29
CA ALA A 331 0.87 -15.97 5.22
C ALA A 331 0.44 -15.52 6.62
N ALA A 332 0.28 -14.21 6.85
CA ALA A 332 0.02 -13.63 8.16
C ALA A 332 -1.23 -12.76 8.13
N ASP A 333 -2.13 -12.97 9.09
CA ASP A 333 -3.32 -12.14 9.33
C ASP A 333 -3.01 -10.99 10.31
N ILE A 334 -1.75 -10.57 10.40
CA ILE A 334 -1.29 -9.57 11.36
C ILE A 334 -0.36 -8.58 10.67
N VAL A 335 -0.58 -7.29 10.94
CA VAL A 335 0.36 -6.22 10.61
C VAL A 335 1.12 -5.84 11.87
N LEU A 336 2.43 -6.04 11.87
CA LEU A 336 3.31 -5.53 12.92
C LEU A 336 3.63 -4.06 12.64
N ARG A 337 3.63 -3.24 13.68
CA ARG A 337 3.86 -1.80 13.58
C ARG A 337 5.09 -1.38 14.35
N PHE A 338 5.91 -0.56 13.72
CA PHE A 338 7.13 0.02 14.28
C PHE A 338 7.24 1.50 13.93
N SER A 339 8.21 2.18 14.52
CA SER A 339 8.61 3.53 14.15
C SER A 339 10.13 3.69 14.32
N PHE A 340 10.74 4.51 13.49
CA PHE A 340 12.05 5.08 13.72
C PHE A 340 11.88 6.42 14.46
N ASP A 341 12.45 6.53 15.65
CA ASP A 341 12.33 7.73 16.51
C ASP A 341 13.52 8.70 16.38
N GLY A 342 14.39 8.46 15.41
CA GLY A 342 15.64 9.19 15.24
C GLY A 342 16.84 8.60 15.97
N THR A 343 16.64 7.65 16.89
CA THR A 343 17.72 6.97 17.62
C THR A 343 17.64 5.45 17.53
N GLY A 344 16.44 4.91 17.37
CA GLY A 344 16.14 3.49 17.43
C GLY A 344 14.91 3.13 16.61
N LEU A 345 14.79 1.84 16.32
CA LEU A 345 13.53 1.25 15.89
C LEU A 345 12.74 0.85 17.13
N ALA A 346 11.46 1.23 17.19
CA ALA A 346 10.59 0.97 18.33
C ALA A 346 9.32 0.25 17.88
N HIS A 347 8.92 -0.79 18.61
CA HIS A 347 7.64 -1.47 18.37
C HIS A 347 6.47 -0.60 18.85
N ARG A 348 5.53 -0.34 17.94
CA ARG A 348 4.36 0.52 18.16
C ARG A 348 3.10 -0.26 18.45
N GLY A 349 3.04 -1.52 18.03
CA GLY A 349 1.90 -2.38 18.26
C GLY A 349 1.59 -3.27 17.07
N GLN A 350 0.35 -3.72 16.99
CA GLN A 350 -0.07 -4.64 15.94
C GLN A 350 -1.53 -4.41 15.55
N ILE A 351 -1.84 -4.72 14.30
CA ILE A 351 -3.20 -4.76 13.79
C ILE A 351 -3.52 -6.21 13.47
N GLN A 352 -4.47 -6.80 14.20
CA GLN A 352 -5.03 -8.09 13.85
C GLN A 352 -6.04 -7.89 12.71
N MET A 353 -5.82 -8.61 11.62
CA MET A 353 -6.69 -8.67 10.45
C MET A 353 -7.57 -9.93 10.50
N ASP A 354 -8.62 -9.92 9.69
CA ASP A 354 -9.58 -11.00 9.52
C ASP A 354 -9.20 -12.00 8.42
N ALA A 355 -8.23 -11.66 7.59
CA ALA A 355 -7.67 -12.48 6.53
C ALA A 355 -6.18 -12.16 6.35
N PRO A 356 -5.40 -13.05 5.70
CA PRO A 356 -3.99 -12.79 5.43
C PRO A 356 -3.78 -11.50 4.64
N VAL A 357 -2.73 -10.77 5.00
CA VAL A 357 -2.37 -9.51 4.35
C VAL A 357 -1.69 -9.80 3.04
N GLN A 358 -2.29 -9.36 1.95
CA GLN A 358 -1.76 -9.60 0.62
C GLN A 358 -0.83 -8.47 0.17
N ARG A 359 -1.11 -7.25 0.63
CA ARG A 359 -0.30 -6.08 0.30
C ARG A 359 -0.45 -4.96 1.32
N LEU A 360 0.64 -4.23 1.54
CA LEU A 360 0.71 -2.99 2.28
C LEU A 360 1.13 -1.86 1.35
N LYS A 361 0.59 -0.68 1.60
CA LYS A 361 1.09 0.57 1.00
C LYS A 361 0.90 1.69 2.00
N MET A 362 1.83 2.63 2.01
CA MET A 362 1.72 3.86 2.77
C MET A 362 1.91 5.04 1.83
N SER A 363 1.19 6.12 2.09
CA SER A 363 1.47 7.39 1.44
C SER A 363 2.84 7.90 1.91
N ARG A 364 3.55 8.61 1.03
CA ARG A 364 4.93 9.04 1.30
C ARG A 364 5.06 9.94 2.53
N ASP A 365 4.02 10.70 2.84
CA ASP A 365 3.91 11.60 3.99
C ASP A 365 3.36 10.91 5.26
N GLY A 366 3.03 9.61 5.19
CA GLY A 366 2.48 8.85 6.32
C GLY A 366 1.07 9.20 6.73
N SER A 367 0.36 10.03 5.94
CA SER A 367 -1.01 10.45 6.23
C SER A 367 -2.03 9.34 6.02
N ALA A 368 -1.73 8.33 5.20
CA ALA A 368 -2.59 7.18 4.95
C ALA A 368 -1.81 5.87 4.76
N ALA A 369 -2.39 4.76 5.19
CA ALA A 369 -1.94 3.42 4.85
C ALA A 369 -3.10 2.59 4.28
N ALA A 370 -2.80 1.73 3.32
CA ALA A 370 -3.75 0.77 2.75
C ALA A 370 -3.25 -0.64 3.03
N ILE A 371 -4.11 -1.44 3.67
CA ILE A 371 -3.88 -2.84 3.96
C ILE A 371 -4.85 -3.65 3.10
N VAL A 372 -4.29 -4.41 2.17
CA VAL A 372 -5.03 -5.34 1.34
C VAL A 372 -5.07 -6.68 2.03
N THR A 373 -6.26 -7.23 2.26
CA THR A 373 -6.44 -8.58 2.79
C THR A 373 -7.22 -9.44 1.82
N GLY A 374 -6.96 -10.73 1.84
CA GLY A 374 -7.62 -11.72 1.00
C GLY A 374 -7.09 -13.12 1.27
N SER A 375 -7.89 -14.14 0.98
CA SER A 375 -7.51 -15.55 1.17
C SER A 375 -7.33 -16.30 -0.16
N ASP A 376 -8.08 -15.93 -1.20
CA ASP A 376 -8.11 -16.64 -2.47
C ASP A 376 -7.61 -15.79 -3.64
N LEU A 377 -6.66 -16.32 -4.41
CA LEU A 377 -6.14 -15.68 -5.63
C LEU A 377 -7.19 -15.56 -6.74
N PHE A 378 -8.28 -16.34 -6.66
CA PHE A 378 -9.33 -16.45 -7.67
C PHE A 378 -10.70 -16.49 -6.98
N GLY A 379 -11.21 -15.36 -6.47
CA GLY A 379 -12.45 -15.39 -5.68
C GLY A 379 -13.14 -14.09 -5.28
N GLY A 380 -12.57 -12.89 -5.53
CA GLY A 380 -13.30 -11.63 -5.33
C GLY A 380 -13.50 -11.18 -3.87
N ASP A 381 -12.90 -11.82 -2.88
CA ASP A 381 -13.01 -11.46 -1.46
C ASP A 381 -11.93 -10.47 -0.98
N TRP A 382 -11.23 -9.81 -1.92
CA TRP A 382 -10.14 -8.90 -1.57
C TRP A 382 -10.71 -7.60 -1.02
N ARG A 383 -10.14 -7.17 0.11
CA ARG A 383 -10.57 -5.95 0.82
C ARG A 383 -9.39 -5.02 0.94
N ILE A 384 -9.64 -3.73 0.76
CA ILE A 384 -8.67 -2.70 1.10
C ILE A 384 -9.18 -1.99 2.33
N THR A 385 -8.43 -2.06 3.41
CA THR A 385 -8.63 -1.22 4.59
C THR A 385 -7.69 -0.04 4.49
N VAL A 386 -8.24 1.16 4.32
CA VAL A 386 -7.49 2.40 4.36
C VAL A 386 -7.57 2.97 5.76
N ILE A 387 -6.41 3.30 6.32
CA ILE A 387 -6.22 3.89 7.63
C ILE A 387 -5.66 5.29 7.42
N GLY A 388 -6.43 6.32 7.76
CA GLY A 388 -5.93 7.68 7.87
C GLY A 388 -5.19 7.88 9.19
N ASN A 389 -4.07 8.60 9.12
CA ASN A 389 -3.12 8.83 10.20
C ASN A 389 -2.73 7.53 10.94
N PRO A 390 -2.14 6.55 10.25
CA PRO A 390 -1.76 5.27 10.85
C PRO A 390 -0.81 5.44 12.04
N GLY A 391 0.07 6.46 12.05
CA GLY A 391 0.96 6.75 13.19
C GLY A 391 0.23 7.10 14.50
N GLY A 392 -1.01 7.59 14.41
CA GLY A 392 -1.88 7.90 15.55
C GLY A 392 -2.52 6.68 16.20
N LEU A 393 -2.43 5.49 15.58
CA LEU A 393 -3.01 4.26 16.13
C LEU A 393 -2.33 3.86 17.44
N SER A 394 -3.14 3.59 18.46
CA SER A 394 -2.70 3.01 19.72
C SER A 394 -2.28 1.53 19.56
N GLY A 395 -1.62 0.97 20.58
CA GLY A 395 -0.89 -0.30 20.54
C GLY A 395 -1.55 -1.45 19.76
N ARG A 396 -2.36 -2.28 20.41
CA ARG A 396 -3.02 -3.40 19.75
C ARG A 396 -4.39 -2.99 19.25
N LEU A 397 -4.59 -3.09 17.94
CA LEU A 397 -5.88 -2.93 17.29
C LEU A 397 -6.35 -4.29 16.78
N ASN A 398 -7.61 -4.63 17.06
CA ASN A 398 -8.28 -5.72 16.36
C ASN A 398 -9.28 -5.07 15.40
N LEU A 399 -9.03 -5.14 14.10
CA LEU A 399 -9.99 -4.69 13.11
C LEU A 399 -11.01 -5.81 12.90
N PRO A 400 -12.28 -5.67 13.33
CA PRO A 400 -13.25 -6.75 13.16
C PRO A 400 -13.47 -7.02 11.67
N ALA A 401 -13.78 -8.28 11.36
CA ALA A 401 -14.21 -8.71 10.02
C ALA A 401 -15.46 -7.97 9.50
N SER A 402 -16.19 -7.32 10.41
CA SER A 402 -17.31 -6.43 10.10
C SER A 402 -17.24 -5.14 10.94
N PHE A 403 -16.34 -4.24 10.57
CA PHE A 403 -16.69 -2.82 10.63
C PHE A 403 -17.77 -2.61 9.55
N PRO A 404 -18.95 -2.04 9.83
CA PRO A 404 -20.14 -2.15 8.98
C PRO A 404 -19.82 -2.06 7.50
N SER A 405 -19.76 -3.23 6.89
CA SER A 405 -19.54 -3.37 5.47
C SER A 405 -20.77 -2.82 4.79
N VAL A 406 -20.52 -2.10 3.73
CA VAL A 406 -21.50 -1.28 3.07
C VAL A 406 -22.58 -2.19 2.41
N ARG A 407 -22.19 -3.44 2.17
CA ARG A 407 -22.97 -4.66 1.93
C ARG A 407 -24.03 -5.01 2.98
N ARG A 408 -23.72 -4.88 4.27
CA ARG A 408 -24.59 -5.30 5.38
C ARG A 408 -25.87 -4.47 5.46
N LEU A 409 -25.84 -3.25 4.93
CA LEU A 409 -27.02 -2.40 4.73
C LEU A 409 -27.95 -2.95 3.66
N GLN A 410 -27.37 -3.41 2.55
CA GLN A 410 -28.10 -3.87 1.37
C GLN A 410 -28.94 -5.12 1.70
N GLU A 411 -28.40 -6.04 2.51
CA GLU A 411 -29.12 -7.22 3.03
C GLU A 411 -30.28 -6.83 3.97
N GLN A 412 -30.05 -5.85 4.85
CA GLN A 412 -31.07 -5.38 5.81
C GLN A 412 -32.26 -4.68 5.16
N LEU A 413 -32.05 -4.12 3.98
CA LEU A 413 -33.08 -3.48 3.17
C LEU A 413 -33.91 -4.48 2.40
N ASN A 414 -33.25 -5.41 1.70
CA ASN A 414 -33.92 -6.47 0.94
C ASN A 414 -34.83 -7.34 1.83
N ALA A 415 -34.39 -7.65 3.06
CA ALA A 415 -35.18 -8.43 4.02
C ALA A 415 -36.47 -7.73 4.51
N GLN A 416 -36.56 -6.41 4.32
CA GLN A 416 -37.74 -5.62 4.64
C GLN A 416 -38.64 -5.36 3.42
N GLU A 417 -38.45 -6.17 2.38
CA GLU A 417 -39.11 -6.07 1.08
C GLU A 417 -38.85 -4.74 0.36
N LEU A 418 -37.70 -4.13 0.65
CA LEU A 418 -37.24 -2.91 0.01
C LEU A 418 -36.14 -3.32 -0.99
N PRO A 419 -36.37 -3.24 -2.30
CA PRO A 419 -35.54 -3.87 -3.31
C PRO A 419 -34.21 -3.13 -3.50
N ALA A 420 -33.23 -3.49 -2.68
CA ALA A 420 -31.92 -2.87 -2.51
C ALA A 420 -30.89 -3.33 -3.54
N GLY A 421 -31.33 -4.07 -4.58
CA GLY A 421 -30.43 -4.71 -5.52
C GLY A 421 -29.52 -5.73 -4.84
N SER A 422 -28.47 -6.11 -5.56
CA SER A 422 -27.46 -7.03 -5.03
C SER A 422 -26.68 -6.37 -3.88
N ALA A 423 -26.34 -7.15 -2.84
CA ALA A 423 -25.58 -6.70 -1.68
C ALA A 423 -24.07 -6.92 -1.89
N ASP A 424 -23.42 -6.08 -2.68
CA ASP A 424 -22.07 -6.24 -3.25
C ASP A 424 -21.00 -5.32 -2.63
N GLY A 425 -21.31 -4.67 -1.51
CA GLY A 425 -20.36 -3.71 -0.94
C GLY A 425 -20.25 -2.44 -1.80
N ILE A 426 -21.17 -2.26 -2.75
CA ILE A 426 -21.24 -1.15 -3.70
C ILE A 426 -22.69 -0.63 -3.67
N LEU A 427 -22.95 0.65 -3.41
CA LEU A 427 -24.34 1.06 -3.17
C LEU A 427 -25.00 1.26 -4.48
N GLY A 428 -25.62 0.20 -4.99
CA GLY A 428 -26.45 0.19 -6.18
C GLY A 428 -27.51 1.31 -6.17
N PRO A 429 -27.99 1.80 -7.33
CA PRO A 429 -29.22 2.59 -7.42
C PRO A 429 -30.40 1.89 -6.75
N GLN A 430 -30.48 0.56 -6.89
CA GLN A 430 -31.49 -0.25 -6.23
C GLN A 430 -31.32 -0.19 -4.72
N THR A 431 -30.07 -0.29 -4.22
CA THR A 431 -29.78 -0.17 -2.79
C THR A 431 -30.23 1.16 -2.21
N ARG A 432 -29.98 2.26 -2.94
CA ARG A 432 -30.44 3.61 -2.57
C ARG A 432 -31.96 3.76 -2.56
N ALA A 433 -32.65 3.16 -3.51
CA ALA A 433 -34.12 3.24 -3.60
C ALA A 433 -34.78 2.54 -2.42
N ALA A 434 -34.34 1.33 -2.10
CA ALA A 434 -34.77 0.59 -0.91
C ALA A 434 -34.51 1.36 0.38
N MET A 435 -33.46 2.17 0.41
CA MET A 435 -33.13 3.02 1.55
C MET A 435 -34.12 4.15 1.78
N ALA A 436 -34.41 4.93 0.74
CA ALA A 436 -35.37 6.03 0.85
C ALA A 436 -36.73 5.54 1.34
N GLU A 437 -37.15 4.37 0.86
CA GLU A 437 -38.43 3.77 1.22
C GLU A 437 -38.43 3.22 2.65
N PHE A 438 -37.32 2.65 3.14
CA PHE A 438 -37.18 2.25 4.54
C PHE A 438 -37.39 3.43 5.50
N LEU A 439 -36.78 4.58 5.19
CA LEU A 439 -36.81 5.78 6.03
C LEU A 439 -38.18 6.48 6.03
N ALA A 440 -38.87 6.48 4.89
CA ALA A 440 -40.23 7.03 4.80
C ALA A 440 -41.23 6.29 5.71
N ARG A 441 -41.00 5.00 5.95
CA ARG A 441 -41.82 4.16 6.83
C ARG A 441 -41.59 4.42 8.33
N VAL A 442 -40.53 5.15 8.72
CA VAL A 442 -40.09 5.31 10.12
C VAL A 442 -40.63 6.59 10.81
N GLY A 443 -41.04 7.64 10.08
CA GLY A 443 -41.72 8.85 10.62
C GLY A 443 -40.94 9.71 11.67
N PRO A 444 -41.38 10.93 12.03
CA PRO A 444 -40.81 11.67 13.16
C PRO A 444 -41.12 10.94 14.49
N PRO A 445 -40.29 11.11 15.53
CA PRO A 445 -40.38 10.30 16.73
C PRO A 445 -41.64 10.65 17.54
N SER A 446 -42.71 9.88 17.33
CA SER A 446 -43.86 9.87 18.22
C SER A 446 -44.60 8.52 18.18
N GLY A 447 -44.22 7.65 19.12
CA GLY A 447 -45.14 6.84 19.93
C GLY A 447 -45.82 5.61 19.33
N GLY A 448 -45.15 4.44 19.39
CA GLY A 448 -45.82 3.17 19.74
C GLY A 448 -45.69 1.97 18.78
N ALA A 449 -45.07 2.13 17.61
CA ALA A 449 -44.82 1.01 16.69
C ALA A 449 -43.74 0.06 17.24
N GLN A 450 -43.84 -1.24 16.92
CA GLN A 450 -42.80 -2.23 17.25
C GLN A 450 -41.45 -1.70 16.74
N ASN A 451 -40.55 -1.42 17.69
CA ASN A 451 -39.28 -0.78 17.40
C ASN A 451 -38.46 -1.70 16.49
N PRO A 452 -38.02 -1.23 15.32
CA PRO A 452 -36.96 -1.91 14.58
C PRO A 452 -35.75 -2.07 15.50
N ASP A 453 -34.96 -3.13 15.28
CA ASP A 453 -33.74 -3.37 16.04
C ASP A 453 -32.87 -2.10 16.03
N GLY A 454 -32.62 -1.54 17.21
CA GLY A 454 -31.86 -0.31 17.38
C GLY A 454 -30.42 -0.42 16.87
N ALA A 455 -29.87 -1.64 16.79
CA ALA A 455 -28.59 -1.90 16.17
C ALA A 455 -28.66 -1.82 14.63
N ALA A 456 -29.73 -2.33 14.02
CA ALA A 456 -29.98 -2.22 12.58
C ALA A 456 -30.20 -0.77 12.15
N LEU A 457 -30.95 0.06 12.90
CA LEU A 457 -31.14 1.48 12.54
C LEU A 457 -29.85 2.33 12.65
N LYS A 458 -28.95 1.96 13.57
CA LYS A 458 -27.61 2.57 13.73
C LYS A 458 -26.63 2.14 12.64
N LEU A 459 -26.60 0.83 12.35
CA LEU A 459 -25.83 0.22 11.25
C LEU A 459 -26.25 0.80 9.90
N TYR A 460 -27.56 0.97 9.74
CA TYR A 460 -28.19 1.53 8.56
C TYR A 460 -27.75 2.98 8.32
N ARG A 461 -27.91 3.86 9.31
CA ARG A 461 -27.45 5.26 9.22
C ARG A 461 -25.93 5.39 9.00
N SER A 462 -25.11 4.44 9.47
CA SER A 462 -23.66 4.48 9.27
C SER A 462 -23.21 4.03 7.88
N ILE A 463 -24.01 3.20 7.19
CA ILE A 463 -23.69 2.70 5.86
C ILE A 463 -24.26 3.61 4.74
N VAL A 464 -25.44 4.24 4.93
CA VAL A 464 -26.06 5.17 3.94
C VAL A 464 -25.16 6.37 3.63
N THR A 465 -24.46 6.88 4.64
CA THR A 465 -23.61 8.07 4.56
C THR A 465 -22.19 7.79 4.07
N SER A 466 -21.78 6.52 3.99
CA SER A 466 -20.41 6.07 3.65
C SER A 466 -20.31 5.40 2.27
N PHE A 467 -21.25 5.70 1.38
CA PHE A 467 -21.39 5.06 0.08
C PHE A 467 -21.30 6.00 -1.12
N PRO A 468 -20.64 5.60 -2.21
CA PRO A 468 -20.52 6.47 -3.38
C PRO A 468 -21.36 6.13 -4.63
N LYS A 469 -21.45 7.13 -5.53
CA LYS A 469 -22.40 7.27 -6.63
C LYS A 469 -22.07 6.56 -7.97
N TYR A 470 -20.99 5.79 -8.13
CA TYR A 470 -20.40 5.47 -9.46
C TYR A 470 -20.71 4.09 -10.06
N LEU A 471 -21.79 3.46 -9.63
CA LEU A 471 -22.66 2.89 -10.65
C LEU A 471 -23.09 4.02 -11.60
N SER A 472 -23.02 3.87 -12.93
CA SER A 472 -23.96 4.53 -13.87
C SER A 472 -23.75 4.18 -15.36
N ALA A 473 -23.30 2.97 -15.73
CA ALA A 473 -23.33 2.59 -17.16
C ALA A 473 -24.72 2.14 -17.65
N ASP A 474 -25.66 1.77 -16.78
CA ASP A 474 -26.96 1.18 -17.22
C ASP A 474 -28.20 2.07 -16.96
N LEU A 475 -28.02 3.39 -16.83
CA LEU A 475 -29.16 4.31 -16.61
C LEU A 475 -30.01 4.59 -17.87
N ASN A 476 -29.79 3.91 -19.00
CA ASN A 476 -30.65 4.04 -20.18
C ASN A 476 -31.90 3.14 -20.17
N GLY A 477 -32.12 2.34 -19.12
CA GLY A 477 -33.26 1.43 -19.04
C GLY A 477 -34.54 2.00 -18.40
N VAL A 478 -34.52 3.19 -17.80
CA VAL A 478 -35.68 3.74 -17.04
C VAL A 478 -36.62 4.58 -17.93
N ALA A 479 -36.48 4.53 -19.26
CA ALA A 479 -37.28 5.37 -20.16
C ALA A 479 -38.19 4.61 -21.16
N ALA A 480 -38.39 3.29 -21.04
CA ALA A 480 -39.31 2.61 -21.95
C ALA A 480 -40.11 1.47 -21.28
N ALA A 481 -41.42 1.74 -21.19
CA ALA A 481 -42.57 0.83 -20.99
C ALA A 481 -42.71 0.18 -19.60
N ASP A 482 -43.86 0.18 -18.93
CA ASP A 482 -45.18 0.80 -19.09
C ASP A 482 -45.83 0.79 -17.70
#